data_AF-G8WVT3-F1
#
_entry.id   AF-G8WVT3-F1
#
_cell.length_a   1.000
_cell.length_b   1.000
_cell.length_c   1.000
_cell.angle_alpha   90.00
_cell.angle_beta   90.00
_cell.angle_gamma   90.00
#
_symmetry.space_group_name_H-M   'P 1'
#
loop_
_entity.id
_entity.type
_entity.pdbx_description
1 polymer ?
#
loop_
_entity_poly.entity_id
_entity_poly.type
_entity_poly.pdbx_seq_one_letter_code
_entity_poly.pdbx_strand_id
1 'polypeptide(L)'
;MLAATAIHAYEATDADVPFLLVGFIASAVGTGTAALLLVARAPRLGWALGGLTALLTFVGYVVTRATPIPTDEDDYGNWLELLGVVSLVVEAIIVVMAVWALAGATPGRLRRSDRAG
;
A
#
# COMPACT_ATOMS: atom_id res chain seq x y z
N MET A 1 1.73 -5.78 4.18
CA MET A 1 2.92 -5.40 3.40
C MET A 1 3.38 -6.54 2.50
N LEU A 2 3.90 -7.66 3.02
CA LEU A 2 4.42 -8.75 2.17
C LEU A 2 3.39 -9.35 1.19
N ALA A 3 2.12 -9.49 1.61
CA ALA A 3 1.06 -9.95 0.72
C ALA A 3 0.88 -9.02 -0.49
N ALA A 4 0.78 -7.70 -0.26
CA ALA A 4 0.74 -6.71 -1.32
C ALA A 4 1.99 -6.76 -2.20
N THR A 5 3.18 -6.89 -1.61
CA THR A 5 4.43 -7.04 -2.37
C THR A 5 4.38 -8.22 -3.33
N ALA A 6 3.89 -9.37 -2.87
CA ALA A 6 3.78 -10.57 -3.70
C ALA A 6 2.73 -10.42 -4.80
N ILE A 7 1.56 -9.85 -4.49
CA ILE A 7 0.49 -9.59 -5.47
C ILE A 7 1.02 -8.66 -6.57
N HIS A 8 1.57 -7.50 -6.22
CA HIS A 8 2.06 -6.52 -7.19
C HIS A 8 3.25 -7.03 -8.00
N ALA A 9 4.14 -7.80 -7.38
CA ALA A 9 5.24 -8.42 -8.11
C ALA A 9 4.74 -9.45 -9.13
N TYR A 10 3.65 -10.16 -8.82
CA TYR A 10 3.01 -11.09 -9.75
C TYR A 10 2.26 -10.35 -10.86
N GLU A 11 1.45 -9.33 -10.54
CA GLU A 11 0.74 -8.51 -11.53
C GLU A 11 1.72 -7.85 -12.52
N ALA A 12 2.88 -7.39 -12.05
CA ALA A 12 3.92 -6.86 -12.92
C ALA A 12 4.43 -7.85 -13.98
N THR A 13 4.26 -9.16 -13.80
CA THR A 13 4.66 -10.16 -14.81
C THR A 13 3.66 -10.32 -15.95
N ASP A 14 2.43 -9.85 -15.74
CA ASP A 14 1.29 -9.98 -16.69
C ASP A 14 0.86 -8.62 -17.26
N ALA A 15 1.54 -7.54 -16.86
CA ALA A 15 1.17 -6.18 -17.25
C ALA A 15 1.62 -5.85 -18.68
N ASP A 16 0.67 -5.79 -19.60
CA ASP A 16 0.90 -5.44 -21.01
C ASP A 16 0.91 -3.93 -21.28
N VAL A 17 0.40 -3.13 -20.33
CA VAL A 17 0.33 -1.67 -20.45
C VAL A 17 1.44 -1.01 -19.62
N PRO A 18 2.30 -0.14 -20.20
CA PRO A 18 3.48 0.39 -19.51
C PRO A 18 3.21 1.11 -18.19
N PHE A 19 2.12 1.88 -18.09
CA PHE A 19 1.83 2.61 -16.85
C PHE A 19 1.36 1.66 -15.73
N LEU A 20 0.64 0.58 -16.07
CA LEU A 20 0.26 -0.46 -15.12
C LEU A 20 1.50 -1.20 -14.62
N LEU A 21 2.39 -1.62 -15.53
CA LEU A 21 3.67 -2.25 -15.17
C LEU A 21 4.47 -1.40 -14.17
N VAL A 22 4.62 -0.10 -14.47
CA VAL A 22 5.30 0.83 -13.57
C VAL A 22 4.56 0.96 -12.23
N GLY A 23 3.23 1.02 -12.25
CA GLY A 23 2.38 1.07 -11.06
C GLY A 23 2.56 -0.15 -10.16
N PHE A 24 2.54 -1.36 -10.73
CA PHE A 24 2.73 -2.61 -10.01
C PHE A 24 4.16 -2.72 -9.45
N ILE A 25 5.19 -2.40 -10.24
CA ILE A 25 6.58 -2.38 -9.75
C ILE A 25 6.74 -1.39 -8.59
N ALA A 26 6.22 -0.17 -8.74
CA ALA A 26 6.27 0.84 -7.69
C ALA A 26 5.55 0.38 -6.42
N SER A 27 4.40 -0.27 -6.56
CA SER A 27 3.62 -0.82 -5.44
C SER A 27 4.36 -1.97 -4.75
N ALA A 28 4.96 -2.88 -5.51
CA ALA A 28 5.76 -3.99 -4.99
C ALA A 28 6.99 -3.47 -4.22
N VAL A 29 7.76 -2.56 -4.82
CA VAL A 29 8.94 -1.96 -4.19
C VAL A 29 8.56 -1.14 -2.96
N GLY A 30 7.50 -0.34 -3.03
CA GLY A 30 7.03 0.49 -1.93
C GLY A 30 6.60 -0.33 -0.71
N THR A 31 5.74 -1.32 -0.92
CA THR A 31 5.28 -2.22 0.15
C THR A 31 6.39 -3.14 0.68
N GLY A 32 7.30 -3.60 -0.19
CA GLY A 32 8.45 -4.41 0.20
C GLY A 32 9.43 -3.61 1.06
N THR A 33 9.75 -2.39 0.64
CA THR A 33 10.59 -1.46 1.42
C THR A 33 9.93 -1.11 2.75
N ALA A 34 8.61 -0.87 2.76
CA ALA A 34 7.85 -0.63 3.98
C ALA A 34 7.97 -1.82 4.95
N ALA A 35 7.87 -3.07 4.46
CA ALA A 35 8.07 -4.27 5.28
C ALA A 35 9.48 -4.31 5.90
N LEU A 36 10.52 -3.98 5.12
CA LEU A 36 11.90 -3.90 5.61
C LEU A 36 12.06 -2.82 6.69
N LEU A 37 11.45 -1.65 6.53
CA LEU A 37 11.49 -0.56 7.51
C LEU A 37 10.81 -0.94 8.84
N LEU A 38 9.72 -1.72 8.77
CA LEU A 38 9.04 -2.23 9.97
C LEU A 38 9.96 -3.12 10.81
N VAL A 39 10.82 -3.94 10.18
CA VAL A 39 11.79 -4.80 10.89
C VAL A 39 13.09 -4.08 11.24
N ALA A 40 13.52 -3.09 10.47
CA ALA A 40 14.76 -2.32 10.67
C ALA A 40 14.66 -1.21 11.75
N ARG A 41 13.71 -1.33 12.69
CA ARG A 41 13.44 -0.36 13.78
C ARG A 41 13.02 1.03 13.32
N ALA A 42 12.48 1.17 12.11
CA ALA A 42 11.88 2.40 11.62
C ALA A 42 10.36 2.27 11.42
N PRO A 43 9.59 1.81 12.44
CA PRO A 43 8.20 1.39 12.24
C PRO A 43 7.29 2.53 11.78
N ARG A 44 7.54 3.77 12.21
CA ARG A 44 6.77 4.94 11.75
C ARG A 44 6.93 5.16 10.24
N LEU A 45 8.16 5.07 9.74
CA LEU A 45 8.43 5.21 8.30
C LEU A 45 7.86 4.03 7.52
N GLY A 46 7.97 2.81 8.06
CA GLY A 46 7.35 1.62 7.46
C GLY A 46 5.83 1.74 7.33
N TRP A 47 5.13 2.17 8.38
CA TRP A 47 3.69 2.40 8.32
C TRP A 47 3.30 3.56 7.41
N ALA A 48 4.04 4.67 7.43
CA ALA A 48 3.77 5.80 6.56
C ALA A 48 3.97 5.46 5.08
N LEU A 49 5.10 4.85 4.71
CA LEU A 49 5.39 4.44 3.34
C LEU A 49 4.38 3.39 2.88
N GLY A 50 4.20 2.31 3.64
CA GLY A 50 3.32 1.23 3.24
C GLY A 50 1.85 1.64 3.17
N GLY A 51 1.39 2.47 4.11
CA GLY A 51 0.03 3.02 4.08
C GLY A 51 -0.21 3.96 2.90
N LEU A 52 0.77 4.81 2.57
CA LEU A 52 0.67 5.69 1.41
C LEU A 52 0.69 4.90 0.09
N THR A 53 1.60 3.94 -0.05
CA THR A 53 1.65 3.06 -1.23
C THR A 53 0.32 2.34 -1.40
N ALA A 54 -0.19 1.70 -0.34
CA ALA A 54 -1.47 1.00 -0.36
C ALA A 54 -2.65 1.90 -0.77
N LEU A 55 -2.71 3.12 -0.24
CA LEU A 55 -3.74 4.09 -0.60
C LEU A 55 -3.66 4.48 -2.08
N LEU A 56 -2.47 4.73 -2.60
CA LEU A 56 -2.27 5.08 -4.00
C LEU A 56 -2.64 3.92 -4.92
N THR A 57 -2.26 2.69 -4.57
CA THR A 57 -2.64 1.48 -5.31
C THR A 57 -4.16 1.28 -5.31
N PHE A 58 -4.81 1.44 -4.15
CA PHE A 58 -6.27 1.35 -4.05
C PHE A 58 -6.96 2.38 -4.95
N VAL A 59 -6.51 3.64 -4.91
CA VAL A 59 -7.03 4.71 -5.77
C VAL A 59 -6.77 4.39 -7.24
N GLY A 60 -5.58 3.89 -7.58
CA GLY A 60 -5.23 3.45 -8.92
C GLY A 60 -6.22 2.43 -9.47
N TYR A 61 -6.52 1.39 -8.69
CA TYR A 61 -7.56 0.40 -9.05
C TYR A 61 -8.91 1.08 -9.30
N VAL A 62 -9.39 1.92 -8.38
CA VAL A 62 -10.69 2.60 -8.56
C VAL A 62 -10.69 3.44 -9.84
N VAL A 63 -9.59 4.14 -10.16
CA VAL A 63 -9.46 4.96 -11.36
C VAL A 63 -9.50 4.09 -12.63
N THR A 64 -8.74 3.01 -12.71
CA THR A 64 -8.73 2.15 -13.91
C THR A 64 -10.09 1.50 -14.14
N ARG A 65 -10.82 1.15 -13.07
CA ARG A 65 -12.18 0.57 -13.19
C ARG A 65 -13.27 1.61 -13.49
N ALA A 66 -13.11 2.86 -13.04
CA ALA A 66 -14.14 3.88 -13.15
C ALA A 66 -14.01 4.80 -14.37
N THR A 67 -12.81 4.94 -14.94
CA THR A 67 -12.54 5.82 -16.08
C THR A 67 -12.01 5.03 -17.27
N PRO A 68 -12.53 5.25 -18.49
CA PRO A 68 -12.01 4.59 -19.68
C PRO A 68 -10.63 5.17 -20.00
N ILE A 69 -9.60 4.31 -19.93
CA ILE A 69 -8.23 4.68 -20.26
C ILE A 69 -7.95 4.18 -21.68
N PRO A 70 -7.60 5.04 -22.65
CA PRO A 70 -7.46 4.64 -24.06
C PRO A 70 -6.43 3.53 -24.34
N THR A 71 -5.50 3.29 -23.42
CA THR A 71 -4.47 2.25 -23.53
C THR A 71 -4.76 1.02 -22.68
N ASP A 72 -5.91 0.99 -21.99
CA ASP A 72 -6.30 -0.02 -21.01
C ASP A 72 -7.84 -0.10 -20.93
N GLU A 73 -8.45 -0.59 -22.02
CA GLU A 73 -9.91 -0.66 -22.14
C GLU A 73 -10.49 -1.89 -21.41
N ASP A 74 -9.71 -2.96 -21.28
CA ASP A 74 -10.14 -4.22 -20.67
C ASP A 74 -10.42 -4.09 -19.17
N ASP A 75 -9.76 -3.13 -18.51
CA ASP A 75 -9.93 -2.90 -17.10
C ASP A 75 -11.17 -2.05 -16.76
N TYR A 76 -11.68 -1.26 -17.70
CA TYR A 76 -12.83 -0.39 -17.49
C TYR A 76 -14.10 -1.19 -17.19
N GLY A 77 -14.74 -0.91 -16.06
CA GLY A 77 -15.94 -1.63 -15.61
C GLY A 77 -15.69 -3.05 -15.10
N ASN A 78 -14.47 -3.58 -15.18
CA ASN A 78 -14.10 -4.91 -14.70
C ASN A 78 -13.79 -4.91 -13.18
N TRP A 79 -14.82 -4.61 -12.37
CA TRP A 79 -14.70 -4.49 -10.91
C TRP A 79 -14.51 -5.81 -10.15
N LEU A 80 -14.73 -6.94 -10.81
CA LEU A 80 -14.71 -8.27 -10.18
C LEU A 80 -13.52 -9.11 -10.63
N GLU A 81 -12.53 -8.49 -11.25
CA GLU A 81 -11.23 -9.11 -11.48
C GLU A 81 -10.68 -9.62 -10.13
N LEU A 82 -10.47 -10.94 -10.05
CA LEU A 82 -10.31 -11.65 -8.77
C LEU A 82 -9.07 -11.18 -8.02
N LEU A 83 -7.94 -11.03 -8.72
CA LEU A 83 -6.68 -10.69 -8.09
C LEU A 83 -6.71 -9.25 -7.55
N GLY A 84 -7.32 -8.34 -8.30
CA GLY A 84 -7.54 -6.95 -7.96
C GLY A 84 -8.49 -6.78 -6.79
N VAL A 85 -9.56 -7.59 -6.67
CA VAL A 85 -10.42 -7.60 -5.48
C VAL A 85 -9.65 -8.09 -4.25
N VAL A 86 -8.85 -9.15 -4.39
CA VAL A 86 -7.98 -9.62 -3.29
C VAL A 86 -6.97 -8.53 -2.90
N SER A 87 -6.38 -7.86 -3.89
CA SER A 87 -5.47 -6.73 -3.71
C SER A 87 -6.15 -5.59 -2.94
N LEU A 88 -7.34 -5.16 -3.35
CA LEU A 88 -8.11 -4.11 -2.66
C LEU A 88 -8.35 -4.40 -1.18
N VAL A 89 -8.69 -5.64 -0.82
CA VAL A 89 -8.89 -6.03 0.58
C VAL A 89 -7.57 -5.90 1.36
N VAL A 90 -6.46 -6.38 0.77
CA VAL A 90 -5.13 -6.25 1.38
C VAL A 90 -4.74 -4.79 1.56
N GLU A 91 -4.95 -3.95 0.53
CA GLU A 91 -4.63 -2.52 0.61
C GLU A 91 -5.48 -1.79 1.65
N ALA A 92 -6.79 -2.07 1.71
CA ALA A 92 -7.68 -1.49 2.71
C ALA A 92 -7.22 -1.83 4.14
N ILE A 93 -6.84 -3.09 4.40
CA ILE A 93 -6.29 -3.51 5.69
C ILE A 93 -5.00 -2.74 6.00
N ILE A 94 -4.10 -2.62 5.03
CA ILE A 94 -2.83 -1.89 5.21
C ILE A 94 -3.09 -0.42 5.55
N VAL A 95 -4.00 0.25 4.82
CA VAL A 95 -4.36 1.65 5.07
C VAL A 95 -4.92 1.83 6.48
N VAL A 96 -5.88 1.00 6.89
CA VAL A 96 -6.48 1.07 8.24
C VAL A 96 -5.41 0.86 9.32
N MET A 97 -4.54 -0.14 9.15
CA MET A 97 -3.48 -0.42 10.11
C MET A 97 -2.43 0.70 10.17
N ALA A 98 -2.09 1.29 9.03
CA ALA A 98 -1.17 2.42 8.96
C ALA A 98 -1.74 3.64 9.68
N VAL A 99 -3.01 3.99 9.44
CA VAL A 99 -3.71 5.07 10.15
C VAL A 99 -3.71 4.81 11.64
N TRP A 100 -4.08 3.61 12.08
CA TRP A 100 -4.11 3.25 13.50
C TRP A 100 -2.73 3.35 14.15
N ALA A 101 -1.70 2.78 13.52
CA ALA A 101 -0.34 2.79 14.03
C ALA A 101 0.24 4.21 14.12
N LEU A 102 -0.06 5.08 13.15
CA LEU A 102 0.44 6.45 13.11
C LEU A 102 -0.32 7.36 14.10
N ALA A 103 -1.62 7.15 14.27
CA ALA A 103 -2.45 7.89 15.24
C ALA A 103 -2.07 7.56 16.69
N GLY A 104 -1.80 6.29 16.99
CA GLY A 104 -1.35 5.85 18.32
C GLY A 104 0.06 6.29 18.69
N ALA A 105 0.87 6.73 17.73
CA ALA A 105 2.26 7.11 17.95
C ALA A 105 2.43 8.59 18.37
N THR A 106 1.36 9.26 18.80
CA THR A 106 1.41 10.58 19.44
C THR A 106 2.34 10.52 20.68
N PRO A 107 3.41 11.34 20.78
CA PRO A 107 4.36 11.26 21.88
C PRO A 107 3.77 11.69 23.23
N GLY A 108 3.18 10.74 23.96
CA GLY A 108 2.95 10.87 25.40
C GLY A 108 4.25 10.68 26.19
N ARG A 109 5.26 11.55 25.98
CA ARG A 109 6.48 11.58 26.82
C ARG A 109 6.23 12.47 28.05
N LEU A 110 5.22 12.13 28.84
CA LEU A 110 5.09 12.58 30.22
C LEU A 110 5.52 11.43 31.14
N ARG A 111 6.80 11.04 31.07
CA ARG A 111 7.39 10.13 32.07
C ARG A 111 8.90 10.32 32.21
N ARG A 112 9.31 11.54 32.53
CA ARG A 112 10.67 11.80 33.05
C ARG A 112 10.73 13.01 33.99
N SER A 113 9.68 13.28 34.78
CA SER A 113 9.80 14.13 35.99
C SER A 113 10.08 13.31 37.25
N ASP A 114 9.84 11.99 37.25
CA ASP A 114 9.84 11.19 38.50
C ASP A 114 11.21 10.61 38.89
N ARG A 115 12.32 11.23 38.45
CA ARG A 115 13.68 10.84 38.89
C ARG A 115 14.50 12.00 39.45
N ALA A 116 13.84 13.08 39.83
CA ALA A 116 14.40 14.10 40.71
C ALA A 116 13.70 13.96 42.07
N GLY A 117 14.22 13.06 42.90
CA GLY A 117 13.74 12.78 44.26
C GLY A 117 14.78 11.93 44.97
#